data_AF-W3RFF1-F1
#
_entry.id   AF-W3RFF1-F1
#
_cell.length_a   1.000
_cell.length_b   1.000
_cell.length_c   1.000
_cell.angle_alpha   90.00
_cell.angle_beta   90.00
_cell.angle_gamma   90.00
#
_symmetry.space_group_name_H-M   'P 1'
#
loop_
_entity.id
_entity.type
_entity.pdbx_description
1 polymer ?
#
loop_
_entity_poly.entity_id
_entity_poly.type
_entity_poly.pdbx_seq_one_letter_code
_entity_poly.pdbx_strand_id
1 'polypeptide(L)'
;MDISYTDPNQNYVQVQLEPLQDEGAITASGVVRAQTLDLKWTQTNSQASRLGYRAMQRLNPSLTGSFSTGLSGLRALGERWVRVQYPFVSGLQDDVIEIQPGTKIDLVNGRITFKFNRISEDDIEAYDPDENEIPQPPVPPFVGEELILKREDGSLYVREDGFALLRE
;
A
#
# COMPACT_ATOMS: atom_id res chain seq x y z
N MET A 1 5.13 2.32 7.92
CA MET A 1 4.35 2.79 6.76
C MET A 1 2.96 3.06 7.25
N ASP A 2 2.47 4.26 6.99
CA ASP A 2 1.15 4.69 7.42
C ASP A 2 0.18 4.42 6.26
N ILE A 3 -0.76 3.48 6.45
CA ILE A 3 -1.70 3.04 5.42
C ILE A 3 -3.09 3.57 5.73
N SER A 4 -3.72 4.23 4.76
CA SER A 4 -5.11 4.68 4.87
C SER A 4 -5.97 4.11 3.75
N TYR A 5 -7.23 3.79 4.05
CA TYR A 5 -8.22 3.26 3.10
C TYR A 5 -9.60 3.87 3.36
N THR A 6 -10.59 3.58 2.50
CA THR A 6 -11.93 4.15 2.61
C THR A 6 -12.91 3.11 3.13
N ASP A 7 -13.47 3.25 4.33
CA ASP A 7 -14.36 2.22 4.93
C ASP A 7 -15.84 2.48 4.62
N PRO A 8 -16.55 1.58 3.90
CA PRO A 8 -17.98 1.71 3.67
C PRO A 8 -18.82 1.75 4.95
N ASN A 9 -18.37 1.08 6.03
CA ASN A 9 -19.08 1.06 7.31
C ASN A 9 -19.02 2.41 8.03
N GLN A 10 -18.07 3.27 7.66
CA GLN A 10 -17.92 4.63 8.20
C GLN A 10 -18.34 5.69 7.18
N ASN A 11 -19.35 5.40 6.35
CA ASN A 11 -19.84 6.31 5.30
C ASN A 11 -18.75 6.75 4.30
N TYR A 12 -17.86 5.82 3.93
CA TYR A 12 -16.76 6.07 3.00
C TYR A 12 -15.80 7.18 3.49
N VAL A 13 -15.60 7.26 4.79
CA VAL A 13 -14.56 8.11 5.38
C VAL A 13 -13.20 7.38 5.33
N GLN A 14 -12.12 8.16 5.24
CA GLN A 14 -10.77 7.64 5.27
C GLN A 14 -10.41 7.16 6.68
N VAL A 15 -10.06 5.89 6.79
CA VAL A 15 -9.64 5.22 8.02
C VAL A 15 -8.16 4.88 7.93
N GLN A 16 -7.45 5.10 9.02
CA GLN A 16 -6.02 4.82 9.14
C GLN A 16 -5.82 3.46 9.82
N LEU A 17 -4.97 2.62 9.23
CA LEU A 17 -4.49 1.39 9.85
C LEU A 17 -3.33 1.69 10.81
N GLU A 18 -3.06 0.75 11.72
CA GLU A 18 -1.84 0.78 12.50
C GLU A 18 -0.61 0.78 11.57
N PRO A 19 0.47 1.53 11.90
CA PRO A 19 1.63 1.60 11.03
C PRO A 19 2.31 0.25 10.86
N LEU A 20 2.44 -0.22 9.61
CA LEU A 20 3.21 -1.41 9.29
C LEU A 20 4.71 -1.11 9.46
N GLN A 21 5.43 -1.91 10.24
CA GLN A 21 6.86 -1.72 10.49
C GLN A 21 7.69 -2.90 10.00
N ASP A 22 8.86 -2.60 9.43
CA ASP A 22 9.88 -3.58 9.09
C ASP A 22 11.01 -3.49 10.12
N GLU A 23 10.88 -4.28 11.19
CA GLU A 23 11.83 -4.27 12.31
C GLU A 23 13.25 -4.67 11.89
N GLY A 24 13.36 -5.56 10.89
CA GLY A 24 14.64 -6.00 10.34
C GLY A 24 15.39 -4.84 9.68
N ALA A 25 14.71 -4.10 8.80
CA ALA A 25 15.29 -2.92 8.15
C ALA A 25 15.56 -1.78 9.13
N ILE A 26 14.70 -1.57 10.13
CA ILE A 26 14.90 -0.56 11.18
C ILE A 26 16.14 -0.91 12.00
N THR A 27 16.31 -2.17 12.39
CA THR A 27 17.47 -2.64 13.15
C THR A 27 18.75 -2.50 12.35
N ALA A 28 18.74 -2.84 11.06
CA ALA A 28 19.92 -2.76 10.20
C ALA A 28 20.35 -1.31 9.90
N SER A 29 19.39 -0.40 9.74
CA SER A 29 19.67 1.00 9.36
C SER A 29 19.74 1.97 10.55
N GLY A 30 19.16 1.61 11.69
CA GLY A 30 19.04 2.46 12.88
C GLY A 30 18.10 3.66 12.71
N VAL A 31 17.35 3.75 11.60
CA VAL A 31 16.50 4.91 11.29
C VAL A 31 15.13 4.45 10.82
N VAL A 32 14.08 5.01 11.43
CA VAL A 32 12.71 4.84 10.97
C VAL A 32 12.45 5.80 9.82
N ARG A 33 12.17 5.27 8.63
CA ARG A 33 11.76 6.04 7.46
C ARG A 33 10.26 5.93 7.27
N ALA A 34 9.53 6.96 7.68
CA ALA A 34 8.09 7.03 7.46
C ALA A 34 7.77 7.15 5.96
N GLN A 35 6.77 6.39 5.53
CA GLN A 35 6.21 6.41 4.18
C GLN A 35 4.70 6.28 4.32
N THR A 36 3.95 6.99 3.49
CA THR A 36 2.50 7.00 3.50
C THR A 36 1.95 6.28 2.27
N LEU A 37 0.96 5.43 2.46
CA LEU A 37 0.23 4.74 1.40
C LEU A 37 -1.25 5.08 1.51
N ASP A 38 -1.76 5.80 0.51
CA ASP A 38 -3.16 6.23 0.45
C ASP A 38 -3.93 5.35 -0.55
N LEU A 39 -4.85 4.54 -0.02
CA LEU A 39 -5.64 3.55 -0.76
C LEU A 39 -7.11 3.95 -0.86
N LYS A 40 -7.38 5.13 -1.46
CA LYS A 40 -8.72 5.71 -1.61
C LYS A 40 -9.77 4.77 -2.23
N TRP A 41 -9.34 3.83 -3.06
CA TRP A 41 -10.21 2.89 -3.77
C TRP A 41 -10.29 1.50 -3.13
N THR A 42 -9.73 1.32 -1.93
CA THR A 42 -9.81 0.06 -1.18
C THR A 42 -10.85 0.19 -0.08
N GLN A 43 -11.78 -0.77 -0.02
CA GLN A 43 -12.93 -0.73 0.88
C GLN A 43 -12.82 -1.64 2.10
N THR A 44 -11.82 -2.53 2.15
CA THR A 44 -11.69 -3.53 3.22
C THR A 44 -10.34 -3.44 3.89
N ASN A 45 -10.31 -3.67 5.21
CA ASN A 45 -9.09 -3.72 6.00
C ASN A 45 -8.13 -4.80 5.45
N SER A 46 -8.61 -6.03 5.26
CA SER A 46 -7.78 -7.14 4.81
C SER A 46 -7.11 -6.87 3.46
N GLN A 47 -7.82 -6.23 2.53
CA GLN A 47 -7.25 -5.80 1.25
C GLN A 47 -6.22 -4.69 1.42
N ALA A 48 -6.49 -3.71 2.29
CA ALA A 48 -5.56 -2.63 2.58
C ALA A 48 -4.27 -3.14 3.24
N SER A 49 -4.38 -4.08 4.19
CA SER A 49 -3.26 -4.76 4.84
C SER A 49 -2.41 -5.54 3.83
N ARG A 50 -3.04 -6.33 2.93
CA ARG A 50 -2.31 -7.04 1.87
C ARG A 50 -1.61 -6.10 0.89
N LEU A 51 -2.27 -5.01 0.47
CA LEU A 51 -1.64 -4.01 -0.40
C LEU A 51 -0.50 -3.27 0.30
N GLY A 52 -0.64 -2.98 1.59
CA GLY A 52 0.40 -2.43 2.45
C GLY A 52 1.63 -3.34 2.55
N TYR A 53 1.41 -4.63 2.81
CA TYR A 53 2.47 -5.64 2.83
C TYR A 53 3.26 -5.66 1.51
N ARG A 54 2.55 -5.74 0.38
CA ARG A 54 3.17 -5.69 -0.96
C ARG A 54 3.91 -4.38 -1.22
N ALA A 55 3.41 -3.25 -0.73
CA ALA A 55 4.07 -1.96 -0.84
C ALA A 55 5.34 -1.89 0.02
N MET A 56 5.34 -2.50 1.21
CA MET A 56 6.50 -2.57 2.09
C MET A 56 7.64 -3.36 1.45
N GLN A 57 7.34 -4.52 0.84
CA GLN A 57 8.35 -5.32 0.12
C GLN A 57 9.02 -4.56 -1.04
N ARG A 58 8.32 -3.58 -1.64
CA ARG A 58 8.88 -2.72 -2.68
C ARG A 58 9.79 -1.62 -2.16
N LEU A 59 9.64 -1.21 -0.89
CA LEU A 59 10.46 -0.16 -0.29
C LEU A 59 11.85 -0.66 0.10
N ASN A 60 11.94 -1.90 0.58
CA ASN A 60 13.18 -2.52 1.05
C ASN A 60 13.53 -3.76 0.22
N PRO A 61 13.74 -3.63 -1.10
CA PRO A 61 14.11 -4.76 -1.94
C PRO A 61 15.49 -5.29 -1.56
N SER A 62 15.70 -6.60 -1.73
CA SER A 62 16.99 -7.26 -1.47
C SER A 62 18.12 -6.74 -2.37
N LEU A 63 17.78 -6.34 -3.61
CA LEU A 63 18.72 -5.76 -4.57
C LEU A 63 18.04 -4.62 -5.34
N THR A 64 18.71 -3.48 -5.42
CA THR A 64 18.27 -2.33 -6.24
C THR A 64 19.46 -1.80 -7.02
N GLY A 65 19.20 -1.17 -8.17
CA GLY A 65 20.27 -0.61 -8.96
C GLY A 65 19.80 0.05 -10.24
N SER A 66 20.76 0.25 -11.15
CA SER A 66 20.48 0.71 -12.50
C SER A 66 21.35 -0.02 -13.50
N PHE A 67 20.80 -0.31 -14.67
CA PHE A 67 21.55 -0.87 -15.79
C PHE A 67 21.40 0.04 -17.00
N SER A 68 22.48 0.17 -17.76
CA SER A 68 22.51 0.95 -19.00
C SER A 68 22.69 0.01 -20.18
N THR A 69 21.81 0.13 -21.16
CA THR A 69 21.88 -0.61 -22.43
C THR A 69 22.10 0.35 -23.59
N GLY A 70 22.38 -0.19 -24.77
CA GLY A 70 22.23 0.57 -26.01
C GLY A 70 20.75 0.83 -26.35
N LEU A 71 20.50 1.45 -27.50
CA LEU A 71 19.14 1.72 -28.02
C LEU A 71 18.29 0.46 -28.25
N SER A 72 18.89 -0.73 -28.33
CA SER A 72 18.14 -2.00 -28.36
C SER A 72 17.25 -2.20 -27.14
N GLY A 73 17.61 -1.58 -26.00
CA GLY A 73 16.79 -1.57 -24.78
C GLY A 73 15.46 -0.83 -24.92
N LEU A 74 15.22 -0.09 -26.00
CA LEU A 74 13.90 0.52 -26.27
C LEU A 74 12.77 -0.51 -26.29
N ARG A 75 13.07 -1.78 -26.59
CA ARG A 75 12.08 -2.86 -26.55
C ARG A 75 11.50 -3.12 -25.17
N ALA A 76 12.25 -2.79 -24.11
CA ALA A 76 11.82 -2.92 -22.72
C ALA A 76 11.19 -1.62 -22.19
N LEU A 77 11.08 -0.57 -23.02
CA LEU A 77 10.50 0.69 -22.58
C LEU A 77 8.99 0.52 -22.38
N GLY A 78 8.52 0.87 -21.18
CA GLY A 78 7.10 0.73 -20.81
C GLY A 78 6.77 -0.62 -20.17
N GLU A 79 7.68 -1.60 -20.25
CA GLU A 79 7.54 -2.86 -19.53
C GLU A 79 7.83 -2.66 -18.04
N ARG A 80 6.96 -3.21 -17.19
CA ARG A 80 7.16 -3.19 -15.74
C ARG A 80 8.11 -4.30 -15.29
N TRP A 81 7.98 -5.48 -15.88
CA TRP A 81 8.74 -6.67 -15.49
C TRP A 81 9.62 -7.10 -16.64
N VAL A 82 10.92 -7.16 -16.40
CA VAL A 82 11.90 -7.52 -17.43
C VAL A 82 12.79 -8.63 -16.93
N ARG A 83 12.91 -9.69 -17.73
CA ARG A 83 13.85 -10.76 -17.47
C ARG A 83 15.26 -10.31 -17.82
N VAL A 84 16.19 -10.47 -16.88
CA VAL A 84 17.60 -10.14 -17.04
C VAL A 84 18.44 -11.38 -16.81
N GLN A 85 19.43 -11.54 -17.69
CA GLN A 85 20.44 -12.60 -17.61
C GLN A 85 21.81 -11.94 -17.53
N TYR A 86 22.26 -11.73 -16.30
CA TYR A 86 23.53 -11.08 -16.00
C TYR A 86 24.33 -11.90 -14.99
N PRO A 87 25.18 -12.84 -15.46
CA PRO A 87 25.83 -13.83 -14.60
C PRO A 87 26.88 -13.25 -13.65
N PHE A 88 27.27 -11.99 -13.84
CA PHE A 88 28.33 -11.33 -13.07
C PHE A 88 27.85 -10.74 -11.74
N VAL A 89 26.53 -10.66 -11.51
CA VAL A 89 25.94 -10.17 -10.26
C VAL A 89 25.10 -11.27 -9.64
N SER A 90 25.39 -11.57 -8.38
CA SER A 90 24.60 -12.53 -7.62
C SER A 90 23.16 -12.05 -7.49
N GLY A 91 22.20 -12.89 -7.88
CA GLY A 91 20.78 -12.57 -7.89
C GLY A 91 20.26 -11.99 -9.21
N LEU A 92 21.09 -11.88 -10.27
CA LEU A 92 20.67 -11.45 -11.60
C LEU A 92 21.04 -12.45 -12.70
N GLN A 93 21.44 -13.67 -12.36
CA GLN A 93 21.91 -14.66 -13.35
C GLN A 93 20.82 -15.06 -14.35
N ASP A 94 19.59 -15.21 -13.86
CA ASP A 94 18.39 -15.43 -14.65
C ASP A 94 17.18 -15.06 -13.78
N ASP A 95 16.86 -13.76 -13.73
CA ASP A 95 15.85 -13.25 -12.81
C ASP A 95 14.91 -12.23 -13.47
N VAL A 96 13.74 -12.02 -12.89
CA VAL A 96 12.76 -11.01 -13.31
C VAL A 96 12.84 -9.83 -12.36
N ILE A 97 13.11 -8.65 -12.92
CA ILE A 97 13.24 -7.41 -12.15
C ILE A 97 12.10 -6.44 -12.45
N GLU A 98 11.73 -5.64 -11.45
CA GLU A 98 10.77 -4.56 -11.59
C GLU A 98 11.47 -3.28 -12.06
N ILE A 99 11.12 -2.76 -13.22
CA ILE A 99 11.58 -1.46 -13.71
C ILE A 99 10.87 -0.36 -12.94
N GLN A 100 11.66 0.52 -12.35
CA GLN A 100 11.18 1.70 -11.64
C GLN A 100 10.92 2.87 -12.60
N PRO A 101 9.96 3.76 -12.26
CA PRO A 101 9.74 4.99 -13.01
C PRO A 101 11.03 5.83 -13.14
N GLY A 102 11.15 6.57 -14.25
CA GLY A 102 12.26 7.50 -14.48
C GLY A 102 13.41 6.93 -15.32
N THR A 103 13.11 6.05 -16.28
CA THR A 103 14.04 5.64 -17.34
C THR A 103 14.64 6.86 -18.04
N LYS A 104 15.96 6.88 -18.18
CA LYS A 104 16.69 7.96 -18.86
C LYS A 104 17.11 7.53 -20.24
N ILE A 105 16.76 8.31 -21.26
CA ILE A 105 17.16 8.08 -22.64
C ILE A 105 18.16 9.17 -23.03
N ASP A 106 19.36 8.75 -23.38
CA ASP A 106 20.42 9.60 -23.92
C ASP A 106 20.59 9.27 -25.41
N LEU A 107 19.96 10.09 -26.25
CA LEU A 107 19.96 9.89 -27.70
C LEU A 107 21.31 10.21 -28.34
N VAL A 108 22.10 11.11 -27.74
CA VAL A 108 23.40 11.52 -28.27
C VAL A 108 24.40 10.38 -28.13
N ASN A 109 24.39 9.72 -26.98
CA ASN A 109 25.28 8.58 -26.70
C ASN A 109 24.65 7.22 -27.06
N GLY A 110 23.41 7.21 -27.55
CA GLY A 110 22.68 5.99 -27.90
C GLY A 110 22.45 5.04 -26.73
N ARG A 111 22.25 5.59 -25.52
CA ARG A 111 22.12 4.80 -24.28
C ARG A 111 20.76 4.99 -23.62
N ILE A 112 20.31 3.93 -22.96
CA ILE A 112 19.11 3.94 -22.13
C ILE A 112 19.50 3.40 -20.77
N THR A 113 19.08 4.07 -19.71
CA THR A 113 19.33 3.66 -18.34
C THR A 113 18.01 3.41 -17.62
N PHE A 114 17.85 2.19 -17.14
CA PHE A 114 16.72 1.76 -16.34
C PHE A 114 17.15 1.68 -14.88
N LYS A 115 16.26 2.11 -13.98
CA LYS A 115 16.37 1.81 -12.55
C LYS A 115 15.52 0.59 -12.26
N PHE A 116 15.97 -0.28 -11.36
CA PHE A 116 15.24 -1.49 -11.04
C PHE A 116 15.27 -1.81 -9.56
N ASN A 117 14.23 -2.51 -9.13
CA ASN A 117 14.18 -3.23 -7.87
C ASN A 117 14.02 -4.72 -8.16
N ARG A 118 14.80 -5.54 -7.48
CA ARG A 118 14.61 -6.99 -7.47
C ARG A 118 13.64 -7.31 -6.36
N ILE A 119 12.50 -7.88 -6.74
CA ILE A 119 11.49 -8.34 -5.80
C ILE A 119 11.14 -9.76 -6.18
N SER A 120 11.22 -10.67 -5.22
CA SER A 120 10.80 -12.05 -5.42
C SER A 120 9.27 -12.12 -5.48
N GLU A 121 8.73 -12.88 -6.42
CA GLU A 121 7.28 -13.14 -6.48
C GLU A 121 6.82 -13.88 -5.21
N ASP A 122 7.64 -14.82 -4.74
CA ASP A 122 7.37 -15.59 -3.52
C ASP A 122 7.22 -14.68 -2.30
N ASP A 123 8.05 -13.63 -2.18
CA ASP A 123 8.01 -12.70 -1.04
C ASP A 123 6.78 -11.77 -1.08
N ILE A 124 6.26 -11.47 -2.27
CA ILE A 124 5.03 -10.65 -2.44
C ILE A 124 3.78 -11.46 -2.10
N GLU A 125 3.77 -12.74 -2.44
CA GLU A 125 2.61 -13.62 -2.27
C GLU A 125 2.62 -14.41 -0.96
N ALA A 126 3.71 -14.41 -0.19
CA ALA A 126 3.81 -15.02 1.14
C ALA A 126 3.00 -14.31 2.24
N TYR A 127 1.97 -13.53 1.89
CA TYR A 127 1.09 -12.88 2.84
C TYR A 127 0.22 -13.92 3.57
N ASP A 128 0.33 -13.97 4.89
CA ASP A 128 -0.52 -14.76 5.78
C ASP A 128 -1.49 -13.84 6.54
N PRO A 129 -2.82 -13.99 6.40
CA PRO A 129 -3.78 -13.18 7.15
C PRO A 129 -3.65 -13.35 8.67
N ASP A 130 -3.26 -14.53 9.17
CA ASP A 130 -3.22 -14.78 10.61
C ASP A 130 -2.04 -14.05 11.29
N GLU A 131 -0.95 -13.81 10.55
CA GLU A 131 0.26 -13.15 11.07
C GLU A 131 0.40 -11.69 10.63
N ASN A 132 -0.05 -11.34 9.42
CA ASN A 132 0.26 -10.05 8.78
C ASN A 132 -0.93 -9.08 8.72
N GLU A 133 -2.15 -9.53 9.03
CA GLU A 133 -3.32 -8.66 8.98
C GLU A 133 -3.29 -7.65 10.13
N ILE A 134 -3.35 -6.37 9.77
CA ILE A 134 -3.36 -5.29 10.73
C ILE A 134 -4.78 -5.16 11.29
N PRO A 135 -4.98 -5.30 12.62
CA PRO A 135 -6.31 -5.26 13.20
C PRO A 135 -7.00 -3.93 12.86
N GLN A 136 -8.28 -4.03 12.47
CA GLN A 136 -9.08 -2.83 12.22
C GLN A 136 -9.24 -2.05 13.53
N PRO A 137 -9.07 -0.71 13.51
CA PRO A 137 -9.38 0.10 14.68
C PRO A 137 -10.85 -0.10 15.08
N PRO A 138 -11.16 -0.12 16.38
CA PRO A 138 -12.53 -0.33 16.85
C PRO A 138 -13.44 0.75 16.25
N VAL A 139 -14.38 0.31 15.42
CA VAL A 139 -15.38 1.21 14.83
C VAL A 139 -16.38 1.56 15.94
N PRO A 140 -16.63 2.86 16.21
CA PRO A 140 -17.69 3.23 17.13
C PRO A 140 -19.02 2.63 16.61
N PRO A 141 -19.82 1.98 17.48
CA PRO A 141 -21.06 1.37 17.04
C PRO A 141 -21.94 2.44 16.39
N PHE A 142 -22.55 2.09 15.26
CA PHE A 142 -23.55 2.94 14.64
C PHE A 142 -24.71 3.12 15.65
N VAL A 143 -24.95 4.35 16.09
CA VAL A 143 -26.16 4.70 16.85
C VAL A 143 -27.31 4.63 15.85
N GLY A 144 -27.91 3.45 15.71
CA GLY A 144 -29.07 3.24 14.85
C GLY A 144 -30.24 4.14 15.27
N GLU A 145 -31.12 4.46 14.32
CA GLU A 145 -32.36 5.21 14.56
C GLU A 145 -33.24 4.64 15.68
N GLU A 146 -33.00 3.39 16.11
CA GLU A 146 -33.67 2.72 17.22
C GLU A 146 -33.51 3.43 18.57
N LEU A 147 -32.42 4.17 18.76
CA LEU A 147 -32.23 4.96 19.97
C LEU A 147 -32.90 6.33 19.87
N ILE A 148 -33.31 6.78 18.68
CA ILE A 148 -33.97 8.08 18.54
C ILE A 148 -35.41 7.94 19.00
N LEU A 149 -35.76 8.63 20.08
CA LEU A 149 -37.14 8.66 20.56
C LEU A 149 -38.01 9.31 19.45
N LYS A 150 -38.99 8.56 18.97
CA LYS A 150 -40.04 9.01 18.04
C LYS A 150 -41.35 9.18 18.81
N ARG A 151 -42.10 10.24 18.50
CA ARG A 151 -43.47 10.46 18.96
C ARG A 151 -44.42 9.46 18.28
N GLU A 152 -45.65 9.33 18.80
CA GLU A 152 -46.70 8.46 18.21
C GLU A 152 -47.05 8.83 16.76
N ASP A 153 -46.79 10.07 16.36
CA ASP A 153 -46.97 10.58 14.99
C ASP A 153 -45.77 10.32 14.06
N GLY A 154 -44.72 9.64 14.55
CA GLY A 154 -43.49 9.35 13.80
C GLY A 154 -42.47 10.50 13.75
N SER A 155 -42.76 11.65 14.37
CA SER A 155 -41.82 12.78 14.45
C SER A 155 -40.75 12.58 15.53
N LEU A 156 -39.55 13.14 15.32
CA LEU A 156 -38.43 13.00 16.26
C LEU A 156 -38.63 13.88 17.50
N TYR A 157 -38.30 13.37 18.69
CA TYR A 157 -38.17 14.23 19.86
C TYR A 157 -36.88 15.06 19.77
N VAL A 158 -37.01 16.33 19.43
CA VAL A 158 -35.90 17.30 19.33
C VAL A 158 -35.92 18.19 20.58
N ARG A 159 -34.77 18.33 21.26
CA ARG A 159 -34.58 19.32 22.36
C ARG A 159 -34.60 20.74 21.79
N GLU A 160 -34.83 21.74 22.64
CA GLU A 160 -34.80 23.16 22.24
C GLU A 160 -33.47 23.58 21.58
N ASP A 161 -32.39 22.85 21.87
CA ASP A 161 -31.05 23.06 21.29
C ASP A 161 -30.84 22.42 19.90
N GLY A 162 -31.88 21.81 19.31
CA GLY A 162 -31.85 21.24 17.95
C GLY A 162 -31.29 19.81 17.85
N PHE A 163 -30.92 19.18 18.96
CA PHE A 163 -30.44 17.78 18.98
C PHE A 163 -31.55 16.79 19.35
N ALA A 164 -31.54 15.60 18.72
CA ALA A 164 -32.51 14.54 18.97
C ALA A 164 -32.22 13.77 20.27
N LEU A 165 -33.27 13.40 21.01
CA LEU A 165 -33.17 12.62 22.24
C LEU A 165 -32.89 11.14 21.95
N LEU A 166 -31.85 10.61 22.58
CA LEU A 166 -31.53 9.18 22.57
C LEU A 166 -32.16 8.48 23.79
N ARG A 167 -32.63 7.25 23.61
CA ARG A 167 -33.05 6.33 24.67
C ARG A 167 -31.80 5.78 25.38
N GLU A 168 -31.83 5.72 26.72
CA GLU A 168 -30.77 5.08 27.51
C GLU A 168 -30.79 3.55 27.39
#